data_AF-A0AAJ1BAC4-F1
#
_entry.id   AF-A0AAJ1BAC4-F1
#
_cell.length_a   1.000
_cell.length_b   1.000
_cell.length_c   1.000
_cell.angle_alpha   90.00
_cell.angle_beta   90.00
_cell.angle_gamma   90.00
#
_symmetry.space_group_name_H-M   'P 1'
#
loop_
_entity.id
_entity.type
_entity.pdbx_description
1 polymer ?
#
loop_
_entity_poly.entity_id
_entity_poly.type
_entity_poly.pdbx_seq_one_letter_code
_entity_poly.pdbx_strand_id
1 'polypeptide(L)'
;MFIEEFSIEEKLLEIFQKVGIYFEEPEFYDLPLQLDSLQFVEVIIELEETFMIKITNDFSEFEKLKSFRDFYDWIKFYFSKNKI
;
A
#
# COMPACT_ATOMS: atom_id res chain seq x y z
N MET A 1 -17.15 -1.04 -8.69
CA MET A 1 -16.09 -0.06 -9.03
C MET A 1 -14.92 -0.87 -9.55
N PHE A 2 -14.56 -0.76 -10.83
CA PHE A 2 -13.36 -1.40 -11.36
C PHE A 2 -12.20 -0.44 -11.11
N ILE A 3 -11.28 -0.81 -10.23
CA ILE A 3 -10.03 -0.08 -10.04
C ILE A 3 -9.05 -0.68 -11.05
N GLU A 4 -8.68 0.09 -12.07
CA GLU A 4 -7.70 -0.34 -13.07
C GLU A 4 -6.30 -0.44 -12.43
N GLU A 5 -5.44 -1.36 -12.89
CA GLU A 5 -4.13 -1.60 -12.26
C GLU A 5 -3.25 -0.34 -12.17
N PHE A 6 -3.33 0.54 -13.17
CA PHE A 6 -2.67 1.85 -13.17
C PHE A 6 -3.15 2.75 -12.00
N SER A 7 -4.43 2.69 -11.68
CA SER A 7 -5.00 3.51 -10.60
C SER A 7 -4.62 3.01 -9.20
N ILE A 8 -4.18 1.76 -9.03
CA ILE A 8 -3.68 1.28 -7.73
C ILE A 8 -2.30 1.84 -7.47
N GLU A 9 -1.40 1.74 -8.46
CA GLU A 9 -0.02 2.22 -8.33
C GLU A 9 0.01 3.74 -8.06
N GLU A 10 -0.70 4.53 -8.86
CA GLU A 10 -0.77 5.99 -8.72
C GLU A 10 -1.28 6.39 -7.32
N LYS A 11 -2.39 5.78 -6.88
CA LYS A 11 -2.94 6.05 -5.54
C LYS A 11 -2.00 5.61 -4.43
N LEU A 12 -1.31 4.49 -4.60
CA LEU A 12 -0.34 4.03 -3.62
C LEU A 12 0.84 5.00 -3.53
N LEU A 13 1.34 5.50 -4.65
CA LEU A 13 2.38 6.54 -4.66
C LEU A 13 1.91 7.81 -3.94
N GLU A 14 0.68 8.25 -4.17
CA GLU A 14 0.10 9.39 -3.45
C GLU A 14 0.07 9.16 -1.94
N ILE A 15 -0.32 7.96 -1.49
CA ILE A 15 -0.32 7.59 -0.06
C ILE A 15 1.09 7.67 0.52
N PHE A 16 2.07 7.06 -0.14
CA PHE A 16 3.46 7.09 0.31
C PHE A 16 4.01 8.53 0.36
N GLN A 17 3.67 9.36 -0.62
CA GLN A 17 4.07 10.78 -0.63
C GLN A 17 3.44 11.57 0.52
N LYS A 18 2.18 11.30 0.90
CA LYS A 18 1.52 11.94 2.04
C LYS A 18 2.22 11.65 3.37
N VAL A 19 2.76 10.43 3.53
CA VAL A 19 3.51 10.02 4.73
C VAL A 19 5.00 10.37 4.66
N GLY A 20 5.40 11.15 3.65
CA GLY A 20 6.76 11.69 3.50
C GLY A 20 7.75 10.74 2.82
N ILE A 21 7.27 9.73 2.07
CA ILE A 21 8.10 8.75 1.36
C ILE A 21 8.00 9.00 -0.14
N TYR A 22 9.15 9.23 -0.76
CA TYR A 22 9.26 9.55 -2.17
C TYR A 22 10.11 8.52 -2.88
N PHE A 23 9.66 8.12 -4.06
CA PHE A 23 10.40 7.25 -4.95
C PHE A 23 10.82 8.08 -6.16
N GLU A 24 12.12 8.15 -6.44
CA GLU A 24 12.64 8.90 -7.59
C GLU A 24 12.36 8.17 -8.90
N GLU A 25 12.45 6.84 -8.87
CA GLU A 25 12.30 5.96 -10.03
C GLU A 25 11.61 4.63 -9.66
N PRO A 26 10.89 3.99 -10.60
CA PRO A 26 10.19 2.72 -10.35
C PRO A 26 11.10 1.55 -9.93
N GLU A 27 12.39 1.59 -10.25
CA GLU A 27 13.36 0.58 -9.82
C GLU A 27 13.53 0.51 -8.29
N PHE A 28 13.17 1.58 -7.57
CA PHE A 28 13.21 1.62 -6.11
C PHE A 28 12.01 0.95 -5.45
N TYR A 29 10.99 0.52 -6.21
CA TYR A 29 9.77 -0.03 -5.64
C TYR A 29 9.97 -1.39 -4.96
N ASP A 30 10.99 -2.12 -5.38
CA ASP A 30 11.34 -3.43 -4.81
C ASP A 30 12.35 -3.32 -3.65
N LEU A 31 12.83 -2.10 -3.35
CA LEU A 31 13.77 -1.90 -2.24
C LEU A 31 13.08 -1.93 -0.87
N PRO A 32 13.79 -2.37 0.18
CA PRO A 32 13.28 -2.30 1.54
C PRO A 32 13.00 -0.87 1.99
N LEU A 33 11.75 -0.63 2.37
CA LEU A 33 11.28 0.55 3.05
C LEU A 33 11.61 0.48 4.53
N GLN A 34 12.13 1.59 5.05
CA GLN A 34 12.31 1.79 6.49
C GLN A 34 11.18 2.70 6.97
N LEU A 35 10.03 2.09 7.27
CA LEU A 35 8.91 2.77 7.90
C LEU A 35 9.12 2.78 9.41
N ASP A 36 9.06 3.93 10.04
CA ASP A 36 8.88 3.97 11.49
C ASP A 36 7.44 3.54 11.86
N SER A 37 7.20 3.30 13.15
CA SER A 37 5.90 2.82 13.62
C SER A 37 4.75 3.79 13.36
N LEU A 38 5.00 5.10 13.33
CA LEU A 38 3.99 6.12 13.05
C LEU A 38 3.68 6.14 11.55
N GLN A 39 4.70 6.21 10.70
CA GLN A 39 4.55 6.16 9.24
C GLN A 39 3.83 4.90 8.80
N PHE A 40 4.16 3.75 9.40
CA PHE A 40 3.46 2.50 9.12
C PHE A 40 1.97 2.62 9.42
N VAL A 41 1.59 3.12 10.60
CA VAL A 41 0.17 3.31 10.97
C VAL A 41 -0.53 4.29 10.03
N GLU A 42 0.12 5.40 9.66
CA GLU A 42 -0.42 6.38 8.71
C GLU A 42 -0.67 5.77 7.32
N VAL A 43 0.26 4.95 6.82
CA VAL A 43 0.07 4.20 5.56
C VAL A 43 -1.16 3.30 5.66
N ILE A 44 -1.35 2.57 6.75
CA ILE A 44 -2.53 1.70 6.92
C ILE A 44 -3.83 2.50 6.85
N ILE A 45 -3.91 3.62 7.58
CA ILE A 45 -5.11 4.47 7.60
C ILE A 45 -5.42 5.01 6.20
N GLU A 46 -4.41 5.53 5.51
CA GLU A 46 -4.56 6.08 4.16
C GLU A 46 -4.95 5.01 3.13
N LEU A 47 -4.48 3.77 3.29
CA LEU A 47 -4.91 2.63 2.47
C LEU A 47 -6.39 2.32 2.68
N GLU A 48 -6.85 2.24 3.92
CA GLU A 48 -8.26 1.99 4.24
C GLU A 48 -9.17 3.07 3.65
N GLU A 49 -8.81 4.35 3.80
CA GLU A 49 -9.59 5.47 3.29
C GLU A 49 -9.60 5.53 1.74
N THR A 50 -8.43 5.39 1.12
CA THR A 50 -8.27 5.56 -0.35
C THR A 50 -8.89 4.42 -1.14
N PHE A 51 -8.76 3.18 -0.62
CA PHE A 51 -9.24 1.98 -1.28
C PHE A 51 -10.60 1.50 -0.74
N MET A 52 -11.14 2.15 0.29
CA MET A 52 -12.39 1.76 0.97
C MET A 52 -12.35 0.30 1.44
N ILE A 53 -11.20 -0.10 1.98
CA ILE A 53 -10.94 -1.45 2.49
C ILE A 53 -10.85 -1.43 4.01
N LYS A 54 -10.94 -2.61 4.63
CA LYS A 54 -10.75 -2.75 6.07
C LYS A 54 -9.62 -3.72 6.34
N ILE A 55 -8.57 -3.21 6.97
CA ILE A 55 -7.40 -3.97 7.40
C ILE A 55 -7.70 -4.42 8.82
N THR A 56 -8.16 -5.66 8.97
CA THR A 56 -8.43 -6.21 10.31
C THR A 56 -7.13 -6.41 11.08
N ASN A 57 -7.17 -6.22 12.41
CA ASN A 57 -6.05 -6.17 13.37
C ASN A 57 -5.00 -7.30 13.36
N ASP A 58 -5.02 -8.24 12.42
CA ASP A 58 -3.91 -9.15 12.20
C ASP A 58 -2.79 -8.44 11.41
N PHE A 59 -2.16 -7.47 12.07
CA PHE A 59 -1.04 -6.69 11.54
C PHE A 59 0.18 -7.56 11.19
N SER A 60 0.19 -8.84 11.58
CA SER A 60 1.27 -9.79 11.27
C SER A 60 1.45 -10.03 9.77
N GLU A 61 0.39 -9.85 8.96
CA GLU A 61 0.51 -9.89 7.50
C GLU A 61 1.16 -8.62 6.94
N PHE A 62 0.97 -7.48 7.61
CA PHE A 62 1.52 -6.19 7.19
C PHE A 62 2.98 -5.99 7.59
N GLU A 63 3.43 -6.61 8.70
CA GLU A 63 4.86 -6.65 9.06
C GLU A 63 5.73 -7.34 7.98
N LYS A 64 5.12 -8.10 7.08
CA LYS A 64 5.81 -8.74 5.95
C LYS A 64 5.95 -7.82 4.74
N LEU A 65 5.21 -6.72 4.68
CA LEU A 65 5.30 -5.74 3.60
C LEU A 65 6.54 -4.89 3.83
N LYS A 66 7.57 -5.15 3.04
CA LYS A 66 8.89 -4.53 3.20
C LYS A 66 9.21 -3.54 2.11
N SER A 67 8.48 -3.55 1.00
CA SER A 67 8.75 -2.72 -0.18
C SER A 67 7.44 -2.17 -0.73
N PHE A 68 7.51 -1.12 -1.53
CA PHE A 68 6.32 -0.58 -2.21
C PHE A 68 5.60 -1.66 -3.02
N ARG A 69 6.38 -2.53 -3.69
CA ARG A 69 5.88 -3.68 -4.44
C ARG A 69 5.00 -4.59 -3.58
N ASP A 70 5.41 -4.88 -2.35
CA ASP A 70 4.63 -5.74 -1.46
C ASP A 70 3.25 -5.14 -1.17
N PHE A 71 3.19 -3.83 -0.89
CA PHE A 71 1.92 -3.12 -0.67
C PHE A 71 1.04 -3.14 -1.92
N TYR A 72 1.62 -2.89 -3.10
CA TYR A 72 0.92 -2.95 -4.37
C TYR A 72 0.30 -4.33 -4.62
N ASP A 73 1.10 -5.39 -4.45
CA ASP A 73 0.67 -6.78 -4.67
C ASP A 73 -0.41 -7.19 -3.66
N TRP A 74 -0.28 -6.75 -2.40
CA TRP A 74 -1.30 -6.99 -1.38
C TRP A 74 -2.64 -6.35 -1.74
N ILE A 75 -2.66 -5.09 -2.17
CA ILE A 75 -3.88 -4.39 -2.60
C ILE A 75 -4.49 -5.07 -3.83
N LYS A 76 -3.65 -5.41 -4.81
CA LYS A 76 -4.09 -6.14 -6.01
C LYS A 76 -4.73 -7.47 -5.66
N PHE A 77 -4.11 -8.21 -4.74
CA PHE A 77 -4.65 -9.48 -4.23
C PHE A 77 -5.96 -9.30 -3.48
N TYR A 78 -6.07 -8.27 -2.63
CA TYR A 78 -7.30 -7.94 -1.91
C TYR A 78 -8.45 -7.73 -2.89
N PHE A 79 -8.27 -6.92 -3.94
CA PHE A 79 -9.31 -6.69 -4.95
C PHE A 79 -9.57 -7.90 -5.84
N SER A 80 -8.57 -8.75 -6.08
CA SER A 80 -8.76 -10.00 -6.81
C SER A 80 -9.63 -10.99 -6.04
N LYS A 81 -9.44 -11.13 -4.73
CA LYS A 81 -10.22 -12.02 -3.86
C LYS A 81 -11.62 -11.51 -3.57
N ASN A 82 -11.80 -10.19 -3.50
CA ASN A 82 -13.08 -9.55 -3.19
C ASN A 82 -13.88 -9.16 -4.46
N LYS A 83 -13.58 -9.75 -5.62
CA LYS A 83 -14.47 -9.69 -6.79
C LYS A 83 -15.79 -10.42 -6.45
N ILE A 84 -16.81 -9.64 -6.12
CA ILE A 84 -18.23 -10.03 -6.14
C ILE A 84 -18.71 -10.02 -7.60
#